data_AF-A0A482WW67-F1
#
_entry.id   AF-A0A482WW67-F1
#
_cell.length_a   1.000
_cell.length_b   1.000
_cell.length_c   1.000
_cell.angle_alpha   90.00
_cell.angle_beta   90.00
_cell.angle_gamma   90.00
#
_symmetry.space_group_name_H-M   'P 1'
#
loop_
_entity.id
_entity.type
_entity.pdbx_description
1 polymer ?
#
loop_
_entity_poly.entity_id
_entity_poly.type
_entity_poly.pdbx_seq_one_letter_code
_entity_poly.pdbx_strand_id
1 'polypeptide(L)'
;MYYFNEDRDAVFTWTNLLVVVVELDGNESEALDVVPLVTSAVLEEHHLIVGVAVVVDPGVVPINSRGEKQRMHLRDGFLADQLDPIYVAYNM
;
A
#
# COMPACT_ATOMS: atom_id res chain seq x y z
N MET A 1 3.43 -16.31 5.49
CA MET A 1 3.20 -16.22 4.03
C MET A 1 2.33 -15.00 3.83
N TYR A 2 2.96 -13.87 3.53
CA TYR A 2 2.27 -12.58 3.39
C TYR A 2 1.64 -12.55 2.00
N TYR A 3 0.32 -12.69 1.92
CA TYR A 3 -0.43 -12.52 0.68
C TYR A 3 -0.93 -11.09 0.61
N PHE A 4 -0.91 -10.50 -0.59
CA PHE A 4 -1.66 -9.28 -0.88
C PHE A 4 -3.13 -9.54 -0.53
N ASN A 5 -3.64 -8.82 0.47
CA ASN A 5 -4.98 -9.01 0.96
C ASN A 5 -5.84 -7.88 0.42
N GLU A 6 -6.60 -8.17 -0.65
CA GLU A 6 -7.49 -7.21 -1.28
C GLU A 6 -8.52 -6.60 -0.32
N ASP A 7 -8.75 -7.16 0.87
CA ASP A 7 -9.64 -6.59 1.90
C ASP A 7 -8.92 -5.62 2.85
N ARG A 8 -7.59 -5.64 2.94
CA ARG A 8 -6.80 -4.72 3.78
C ARG A 8 -5.94 -3.71 3.01
N ASP A 9 -5.56 -4.03 1.79
CA ASP A 9 -4.61 -3.22 1.01
C ASP A 9 -5.29 -2.26 0.04
N ALA A 10 -4.70 -1.11 -0.25
CA ALA A 10 -5.33 -0.10 -1.11
C ALA A 10 -4.41 0.35 -2.23
N VAL A 11 -5.00 0.67 -3.38
CA VAL A 11 -4.28 1.22 -4.52
C VAL A 11 -4.90 2.54 -4.97
N PHE A 12 -4.06 3.49 -5.36
CA PHE A 12 -4.47 4.75 -5.98
C PHE A 12 -3.36 5.28 -6.91
N THR A 13 -3.67 6.32 -7.69
CA THR A 13 -2.70 6.96 -8.57
C THR A 13 -2.19 8.28 -8.00
N TRP A 14 -0.89 8.55 -8.19
CA TRP A 14 -0.26 9.83 -7.88
C TRP A 14 0.74 10.21 -8.97
N THR A 15 0.52 11.34 -9.66
CA THR A 15 1.40 11.82 -10.75
C THR A 15 1.77 10.73 -11.77
N ASN A 16 0.79 9.93 -12.20
CA ASN A 16 0.93 8.77 -13.10
C ASN A 16 1.65 7.53 -12.52
N LEU A 17 2.02 7.55 -11.24
CA LEU A 17 2.51 6.37 -10.52
C LEU A 17 1.34 5.61 -9.90
N LEU A 18 1.39 4.28 -9.95
CA LEU A 18 0.56 3.43 -9.11
C LEU A 18 1.17 3.38 -7.72
N VAL A 19 0.41 3.84 -6.73
CA VAL A 19 0.74 3.73 -5.30
C VAL A 19 -0.02 2.54 -4.75
N VAL A 20 0.71 1.62 -4.12
CA VAL A 20 0.15 0.46 -3.42
C VAL A 20 0.46 0.61 -1.94
N VAL A 21 -0.59 0.61 -1.11
CA VAL A 21 -0.52 0.67 0.34
C VAL A 21 -0.87 -0.70 0.90
N VAL A 22 0.04 -1.28 1.68
CA VAL A 22 -0.11 -2.63 2.25
C VAL A 22 -0.02 -2.58 3.76
N GLU A 23 -0.97 -3.22 4.42
CA GLU A 23 -0.94 -3.35 5.88
C GLU A 23 -0.06 -4.53 6.28
N LEU A 24 0.85 -4.30 7.23
CA LEU A 24 1.74 -5.30 7.78
C LEU A 24 1.74 -5.23 9.30
N ASP A 25 1.36 -6.32 9.96
CA ASP A 25 1.60 -6.51 11.39
C ASP A 25 3.03 -7.04 11.58
N GLY A 26 4.00 -6.12 11.56
CA GLY A 26 5.41 -6.47 11.52
C GLY A 26 6.32 -5.26 11.65
N ASN A 27 7.62 -5.50 11.57
CA ASN A 27 8.63 -4.45 11.69
C ASN A 27 9.18 -4.01 10.31
N GLU A 28 10.05 -3.00 10.32
CA GLU A 28 10.69 -2.47 9.12
C GLU A 28 11.45 -3.51 8.30
N SER A 29 12.13 -4.48 8.94
CA SER A 29 12.82 -5.54 8.21
C SER A 29 11.85 -6.43 7.44
N GLU A 30 10.69 -6.72 8.00
CA GLU A 30 9.64 -7.48 7.31
C GLU A 30 8.98 -6.64 6.21
N ALA A 31 8.85 -5.33 6.42
CA ALA A 31 8.35 -4.41 5.39
C ALA A 31 9.26 -4.40 4.15
N LEU A 32 10.58 -4.45 4.33
CA LEU A 32 11.54 -4.56 3.23
C LEU A 32 11.36 -5.83 2.41
N ASP A 33 11.01 -6.96 3.03
CA ASP A 33 10.72 -8.21 2.35
C ASP A 33 9.38 -8.17 1.60
N VAL A 34 8.40 -7.39 2.11
CA VAL A 34 7.07 -7.24 1.49
C VAL A 34 7.11 -6.42 0.20
N VAL A 35 7.98 -5.41 0.11
CA VAL A 35 8.10 -4.56 -1.09
C VAL A 35 8.29 -5.37 -2.38
N PRO A 36 9.33 -6.22 -2.53
CA PRO A 36 9.51 -7.00 -3.75
C PRO A 36 8.33 -7.94 -4.02
N LEU A 37 7.76 -8.56 -2.99
CA LEU A 37 6.59 -9.45 -3.13
C LEU A 37 5.39 -8.72 -3.75
N VAL A 38 5.04 -7.55 -3.24
CA VAL A 38 3.90 -6.75 -3.72
C VAL A 38 4.16 -6.23 -5.14
N THR A 39 5.37 -5.76 -5.41
CA THR A 39 5.72 -5.25 -6.74
C THR A 39 5.66 -6.34 -7.81
N SER A 40 6.17 -7.55 -7.50
CA SER A 40 6.09 -8.71 -8.39
C SER A 40 4.65 -9.17 -8.58
N ALA A 41 3.87 -9.32 -7.50
CA ALA A 41 2.48 -9.77 -7.58
C ALA A 41 1.63 -8.82 -8.47
N VAL A 42 1.74 -7.51 -8.26
CA VAL A 42 0.98 -6.53 -9.07
C VAL A 42 1.43 -6.53 -10.54
N LEU A 43 2.72 -6.72 -10.81
CA LEU A 43 3.22 -6.85 -12.17
C LEU A 43 2.71 -8.12 -12.85
N GLU A 44 2.80 -9.26 -12.18
CA GLU A 44 2.46 -10.57 -12.74
C GLU A 44 0.95 -10.74 -12.91
N GLU A 45 0.16 -10.32 -11.92
CA GLU A 45 -1.29 -10.53 -11.92
C GLU A 45 -2.05 -9.45 -12.70
N HIS A 46 -1.59 -8.20 -12.64
CA HIS A 46 -2.30 -7.05 -13.23
C HIS A 46 -1.57 -6.40 -14.40
N HIS A 47 -0.34 -6.79 -14.71
CA HIS A 47 0.47 -6.17 -15.77
C HIS A 47 0.67 -4.67 -15.54
N LEU A 48 0.72 -4.26 -14.27
CA LEU A 48 0.91 -2.88 -13.84
C LEU A 48 2.23 -2.73 -13.08
N ILE A 49 2.90 -1.60 -13.29
CA ILE A 49 4.13 -1.25 -12.58
C ILE A 49 3.75 -0.46 -11.33
N VAL A 50 4.17 -0.94 -10.16
CA VAL A 50 4.08 -0.20 -8.90
C VAL A 50 5.17 0.86 -8.87
N GLY A 51 4.80 2.14 -8.87
CA GLY A 51 5.75 3.24 -8.77
C GLY A 51 6.12 3.58 -7.33
N VAL A 52 5.18 3.40 -6.39
CA VAL A 52 5.42 3.58 -4.95
C VAL A 52 4.75 2.45 -4.17
N ALA A 53 5.50 1.78 -3.31
CA ALA A 53 4.96 0.85 -2.32
C ALA A 53 5.06 1.48 -0.93
N VAL A 54 3.96 1.51 -0.19
CA VAL A 54 3.86 2.08 1.15
C VAL A 54 3.42 0.96 2.09
N VAL A 55 4.26 0.63 3.08
CA VAL A 55 3.95 -0.38 4.10
C VAL A 55 3.54 0.35 5.36
N VAL A 56 2.37 0.01 5.92
CA VAL A 56 1.76 0.69 7.06
C VAL A 56 1.28 -0.30 8.11
N ASP A 57 1.07 0.17 9.33
CA ASP A 57 0.46 -0.64 10.38
C ASP A 57 -1.00 -1.05 10.05
N PRO A 58 -1.51 -2.14 10.64
CA PRO A 58 -2.91 -2.54 10.49
C PRO A 58 -3.90 -1.48 10.96
N GLY A 59 -4.95 -1.24 10.18
CA GLY A 59 -6.00 -0.26 10.45
C GLY A 59 -5.69 1.15 9.93
N VAL A 60 -4.52 1.38 9.33
CA VAL A 60 -4.20 2.64 8.66
C VAL A 60 -5.03 2.82 7.39
N VAL A 61 -5.40 1.74 6.69
CA VAL A 61 -6.30 1.84 5.54
C VAL A 61 -7.73 2.07 6.06
N PRO A 62 -8.30 3.28 5.88
CA PRO A 62 -9.59 3.62 6.47
C PRO A 62 -10.72 2.83 5.83
N ILE A 63 -11.54 2.19 6.65
CA ILE A 63 -12.75 1.47 6.23
C ILE A 63 -13.97 2.15 6.88
N ASN A 64 -15.01 2.40 6.09
CA ASN A 64 -16.22 3.03 6.59
C ASN A 64 -17.15 2.03 7.31
N SER A 65 -18.26 2.52 7.89
CA SER A 65 -19.21 1.66 8.62
C SER A 65 -19.91 0.60 7.76
N ARG A 66 -19.78 0.64 6.43
CA ARG A 66 -20.29 -0.36 5.48
C ARG A 66 -19.23 -1.37 5.05
N GLY A 67 -18.00 -1.28 5.56
CA GLY A 67 -16.89 -2.14 5.12
C GLY A 67 -16.20 -1.66 3.84
N GLU A 68 -16.51 -0.46 3.35
CA GLU A 68 -15.91 0.07 2.12
C GLU A 68 -14.63 0.84 2.43
N LYS A 69 -13.57 0.59 1.65
CA LYS A 69 -12.30 1.32 1.74
C LYS A 69 -12.47 2.78 1.32
N GLN A 70 -12.01 3.69 2.16
CA GLN A 70 -12.00 5.12 1.87
C GLN A 70 -10.69 5.52 1.17
N ARG A 71 -10.48 4.98 -0.04
CA ARG A 71 -9.23 5.19 -0.83
C ARG A 71 -8.90 6.67 -1.06
N MET A 72 -9.93 7.51 -1.19
CA MET A 72 -9.75 8.96 -1.32
C MET A 72 -9.18 9.59 -0.05
N HIS A 73 -9.65 9.19 1.13
CA HIS A 73 -9.13 9.69 2.40
C HIS A 73 -7.69 9.24 2.64
N LEU A 74 -7.37 7.98 2.34
CA LEU A 74 -6.00 7.47 2.40
C LEU A 74 -5.06 8.23 1.47
N ARG A 75 -5.49 8.46 0.22
CA ARG A 75 -4.72 9.23 -0.76
C ARG A 75 -4.48 10.66 -0.28
N ASP A 76 -5.51 11.32 0.23
CA ASP A 76 -5.39 12.70 0.70
C ASP A 76 -4.43 12.78 1.90
N GLY A 77 -4.46 11.79 2.80
CA GLY A 77 -3.49 11.66 3.90
C GLY A 77 -2.05 11.42 3.41
N PHE A 78 -1.85 10.56 2.40
CA PHE A 78 -0.55 10.35 1.76
C PHE A 78 -0.01 11.64 1.13
N LEU A 79 -0.84 12.36 0.37
CA LEU A 79 -0.45 13.61 -0.30
C LEU A 79 -0.15 14.75 0.67
N ALA A 80 -0.76 14.71 1.86
CA ALA A 80 -0.55 15.67 2.93
C ALA A 80 0.60 15.29 3.88
N ASP A 81 1.31 14.19 3.61
CA ASP A 81 2.39 13.66 4.48
C ASP A 81 1.91 13.36 5.91
N GLN A 82 0.70 12.80 6.03
CA GLN A 82 0.03 12.49 7.31
C GLN A 82 0.01 11.00 7.64
N LEU A 83 0.50 10.15 6.73
CA LEU A 83 0.70 8.74 7.04
C LEU A 83 1.99 8.58 7.83
N ASP A 84 1.99 7.66 8.80
CA ASP A 84 3.19 7.22 9.52
C ASP A 84 3.53 5.80 9.03
N PRO A 85 4.16 5.66 7.85
CA PRO A 85 4.44 4.36 7.28
C PRO A 85 5.60 3.67 8.00
N ILE A 86 5.53 2.35 8.08
CA ILE A 86 6.66 1.51 8.48
C ILE A 86 7.80 1.66 7.47
N TYR A 87 7.47 1.68 6.16
CA TYR A 87 8.45 1.87 5.09
C TYR A 87 7.82 2.42 3.80
N VAL A 88 8.57 3.18 3.02
CA VAL A 88 8.17 3.67 1.70
C VAL A 88 9.25 3.35 0.66
N ALA A 89 8.87 2.64 -0.39
CA ALA A 89 9.74 2.34 -1.53
C ALA A 89 9.30 3.13 -2.77
N TYR A 90 10.25 3.80 -3.41
CA TYR A 90 10.08 4.42 -4.72
C TYR A 90 10.76 3.54 -5.77
N ASN A 91 9.98 2.95 -6.66
CA ASN A 91 10.52 2.08 -7.71
C ASN A 91 10.77 2.94 -8.95
N MET A 92 12.04 3.11 -9.32
CA MET A 92 12.50 3.82 -10.51
C MET A 92 12.95 2.85 -11.60
#